data_AF-A0A0M2PMB5-F1
#
_entry.id   AF-A0A0M2PMB5-F1
#
_cell.length_a   1.000
_cell.length_b   1.000
_cell.length_c   1.000
_cell.angle_alpha   90.00
_cell.angle_beta   90.00
_cell.angle_gamma   90.00
#
_symmetry.space_group_name_H-M   'P 1'
#
loop_
_entity.id
_entity.type
_entity.pdbx_description
1 polymer ?
#
loop_
_entity_poly.entity_id
_entity_poly.type
_entity_poly.pdbx_seq_one_letter_code
_entity_poly.pdbx_strand_id
1 'polypeptide(L)'
;MGESRIGAMNESTDVKAMLIRLEQNRKRIKNEQEYYDPEQDLNIVNDYYRGIQFEADQKDLYNQLNLLVTNTHENKLPYNSETRNLLYSWVDLQLDGKLKSIYSGEKQDPEQVIIEDYEAELKRNEAFQKLIKIQTENDKALQEKIALIESENMYNCEHVVPQSWFEKDNPMRGDLHHLFTCEIKCNSTRSNLPYFDFIDYSPEMQLRAIKTNCGKYEENKFEPESGKGEAARATLYFLLRYPGEISQYRKEDVEMLVKWHLDDPVSIYEKHRNMAIFEIQKNRNPLIDFPQYAEKIDFTLGLSK
;
A
#
# COMPACT_ATOMS: atom_id res chain seq x y z
N MET A 1 29.53 -30.09 -11.03
CA MET A 1 29.25 -29.68 -9.64
C MET A 1 29.80 -28.26 -9.40
N GLY A 2 29.19 -27.24 -10.01
CA GLY A 2 29.72 -25.86 -9.93
C GLY A 2 28.69 -24.75 -10.00
N GLU A 3 27.41 -25.03 -10.26
CA GLU A 3 26.39 -23.99 -10.48
C GLU A 3 25.58 -23.64 -9.21
N SER A 4 25.63 -24.44 -8.14
CA SER A 4 24.82 -24.19 -6.94
C SER A 4 25.44 -23.18 -5.94
N ARG A 5 26.72 -22.81 -6.09
CA ARG A 5 27.40 -21.87 -5.17
C ARG A 5 27.30 -20.41 -5.59
N ILE A 6 26.99 -20.12 -6.85
CA ILE A 6 26.92 -18.75 -7.36
C ILE A 6 25.56 -18.12 -7.01
N GLY A 7 24.46 -18.90 -7.01
CA GLY A 7 23.12 -18.45 -6.58
C GLY A 7 23.07 -18.03 -5.11
N ALA A 8 23.48 -18.91 -4.19
CA ALA A 8 23.47 -18.63 -2.76
C ALA A 8 24.37 -17.45 -2.32
N MET A 9 25.45 -17.16 -3.06
CA MET A 9 26.36 -16.05 -2.76
C MET A 9 25.80 -14.70 -3.25
N ASN A 10 25.02 -14.70 -4.33
CA ASN A 10 24.33 -13.51 -4.85
C ASN A 10 23.06 -13.21 -4.02
N GLU A 11 22.32 -14.25 -3.62
CA GLU A 11 21.12 -14.18 -2.78
C GLU A 11 21.40 -13.58 -1.40
N SER A 12 22.50 -13.98 -0.76
CA SER A 12 22.96 -13.37 0.49
C SER A 12 23.37 -11.90 0.35
N THR A 13 23.69 -11.45 -0.87
CA THR A 13 24.12 -10.07 -1.14
C THR A 13 22.94 -9.12 -1.26
N ASP A 14 21.81 -9.58 -1.84
CA ASP A 14 20.63 -8.75 -2.04
C ASP A 14 19.99 -8.31 -0.72
N VAL A 15 19.68 -9.26 0.18
CA VAL A 15 19.13 -8.92 1.51
C VAL A 15 20.09 -8.05 2.31
N LYS A 16 21.41 -8.26 2.17
CA LYS A 16 22.42 -7.43 2.83
C LYS A 16 22.40 -5.99 2.32
N ALA A 17 22.23 -5.78 1.02
CA ALA A 17 22.07 -4.44 0.45
C ALA A 17 20.80 -3.74 0.96
N MET A 18 19.70 -4.47 1.08
CA MET A 18 18.44 -3.97 1.68
C MET A 18 18.64 -3.52 3.12
N LEU A 19 19.31 -4.33 3.94
CA LEU A 19 19.59 -4.02 5.35
C LEU A 19 20.56 -2.83 5.51
N ILE A 20 21.58 -2.72 4.64
CA ILE A 20 22.48 -1.55 4.63
C ILE A 20 21.70 -0.27 4.33
N ARG A 21 20.76 -0.31 3.38
CA ARG A 21 19.91 0.83 3.04
C ARG A 21 19.02 1.23 4.23
N LEU A 22 18.40 0.27 4.89
CA LEU A 22 17.62 0.51 6.11
C LEU A 22 18.47 1.17 7.19
N GLU A 23 19.70 0.70 7.42
CA GLU A 23 20.59 1.28 8.42
C GLU A 23 20.95 2.74 8.08
N GLN A 24 21.20 3.04 6.80
CA GLN A 24 21.44 4.40 6.32
C GLN A 24 20.22 5.30 6.56
N ASN A 25 19.02 4.83 6.23
CA ASN A 25 17.78 5.59 6.45
C ASN A 25 17.49 5.80 7.94
N ARG A 26 17.68 4.80 8.80
CA ARG A 26 17.56 4.96 10.26
C ARG A 26 18.54 6.00 10.82
N LYS A 27 19.72 6.17 10.21
CA LYS A 27 20.65 7.25 10.59
C LYS A 27 20.11 8.63 10.18
N ARG A 28 19.51 8.74 9.00
CA ARG A 28 18.87 9.98 8.50
C ARG A 28 17.72 10.43 9.39
N ILE A 29 16.84 9.50 9.80
CA ILE A 29 15.64 9.81 10.61
C ILE A 29 15.97 10.40 11.98
N LYS A 30 17.18 10.20 12.51
CA LYS A 30 17.62 10.88 13.75
C LYS A 30 17.57 12.40 13.63
N ASN A 31 17.60 12.92 12.41
CA ASN A 31 17.29 14.29 12.09
C ASN A 31 15.85 14.35 11.57
N GLU A 32 14.92 14.90 12.36
CA GLU A 32 13.51 14.99 11.99
C GLU A 32 13.28 15.77 10.68
N GLN A 33 14.14 16.75 10.38
CA GLN A 33 14.09 17.50 9.12
C GLN A 33 14.45 16.64 7.91
N GLU A 34 15.32 15.62 8.08
CA GLU A 34 15.63 14.66 7.01
C GLU A 34 14.56 13.59 6.86
N TYR A 35 13.76 13.34 7.90
CA TYR A 35 12.57 12.50 7.80
C TYR A 35 11.47 13.23 7.02
N TYR A 36 11.17 14.47 7.40
CA TYR A 36 10.20 15.29 6.69
C TYR A 36 10.57 16.77 6.81
N ASP A 37 10.86 17.39 5.67
CA ASP A 37 11.11 18.82 5.57
C ASP A 37 9.82 19.54 5.13
N PRO A 38 9.11 20.24 6.04
CA PRO A 38 7.86 20.91 5.71
C PRO A 38 8.02 22.09 4.75
N GLU A 39 9.17 22.77 4.74
CA GLU A 39 9.42 23.93 3.87
C GLU A 39 9.68 23.46 2.44
N GLN A 40 10.52 22.44 2.29
CA GLN A 40 10.77 21.79 1.01
C GLN A 40 9.47 21.18 0.45
N ASP A 41 8.70 20.50 1.30
CA ASP A 41 7.43 19.88 0.90
C ASP A 41 6.42 20.92 0.43
N LEU A 42 6.28 22.03 1.15
CA LEU A 42 5.40 23.12 0.73
C LEU A 42 5.76 23.68 -0.65
N ASN A 43 7.05 23.87 -0.92
CA ASN A 43 7.51 24.34 -2.23
C ASN A 43 7.19 23.33 -3.35
N ILE A 44 7.45 22.04 -3.10
CA ILE A 44 7.13 20.96 -4.04
C ILE A 44 5.63 20.88 -4.30
N VAL A 45 4.80 20.96 -3.26
CA VAL A 45 3.34 20.94 -3.38
C VAL A 45 2.84 22.12 -4.21
N ASN A 46 3.33 23.34 -3.92
CA ASN A 46 2.94 24.54 -4.69
C ASN A 46 3.30 24.42 -6.17
N ASP A 47 4.44 23.83 -6.49
CA ASP A 47 4.88 23.64 -7.87
C ASP A 47 4.10 22.52 -8.56
N TYR A 48 3.92 21.38 -7.89
CA TYR A 48 3.22 20.21 -8.44
C TYR A 48 1.75 20.49 -8.74
N TYR A 49 1.07 21.25 -7.89
CA TYR A 49 -0.35 21.58 -8.03
C TYR A 49 -0.64 22.96 -8.64
N ARG A 50 0.39 23.67 -9.16
CA ARG A 50 0.28 25.06 -9.65
C ARG A 50 -0.88 25.30 -10.64
N GLY A 51 -1.22 24.30 -11.45
CA GLY A 51 -2.26 24.39 -12.47
C GLY A 51 -3.66 23.95 -12.02
N ILE A 52 -3.83 23.51 -10.77
CA ILE A 52 -5.07 22.91 -10.29
C ILE A 52 -5.98 23.98 -9.68
N GLN A 53 -7.24 23.97 -10.11
CA GLN A 53 -8.30 24.83 -9.58
C GLN A 53 -9.10 24.06 -8.52
N PHE A 54 -8.63 24.08 -7.28
CA PHE A 54 -9.26 23.36 -6.17
C PHE A 54 -10.69 23.82 -5.82
N GLU A 55 -11.10 25.01 -6.28
CA GLU A 55 -12.46 25.55 -6.11
C GLU A 55 -13.37 25.30 -7.33
N ALA A 56 -12.93 24.50 -8.30
CA ALA A 56 -13.78 24.04 -9.41
C ALA A 56 -14.92 23.13 -8.90
N ASP A 57 -15.90 22.84 -9.76
CA ASP A 57 -16.92 21.85 -9.43
C ASP A 57 -16.31 20.44 -9.27
N GLN A 58 -17.06 19.54 -8.63
CA GLN A 58 -16.53 18.25 -8.19
C GLN A 58 -16.00 17.36 -9.32
N LYS A 59 -16.62 17.44 -10.50
CA LYS A 59 -16.22 16.66 -11.66
C LYS A 59 -14.99 17.26 -12.32
N ASP A 60 -14.95 18.59 -12.44
CA ASP A 60 -13.81 19.28 -13.03
C ASP A 60 -12.56 19.16 -12.15
N LEU A 61 -12.69 19.25 -10.82
CA LEU A 61 -11.58 19.02 -9.91
C LEU A 61 -11.07 17.57 -10.00
N TYR A 62 -11.98 16.59 -10.03
CA TYR A 62 -11.63 15.18 -10.26
C TYR A 62 -10.81 15.01 -11.55
N ASN A 63 -11.29 15.55 -12.67
CA ASN A 63 -10.61 15.41 -13.97
C ASN A 63 -9.22 16.07 -13.97
N GLN A 64 -9.08 17.26 -13.38
CA GLN A 64 -7.81 17.96 -13.27
C GLN A 64 -6.79 17.15 -12.44
N LEU A 65 -7.23 16.66 -11.28
CA LEU A 65 -6.38 15.86 -10.40
C LEU A 65 -6.03 14.50 -11.01
N ASN A 66 -7.00 13.80 -11.61
CA ASN A 66 -6.76 12.54 -12.34
C ASN A 66 -5.70 12.72 -13.42
N LEU A 67 -5.82 13.77 -14.24
CA LEU A 67 -4.85 14.08 -15.29
C LEU A 67 -3.46 14.34 -14.72
N LEU A 68 -3.37 15.12 -13.63
CA LEU A 68 -2.11 15.43 -12.95
C LEU A 68 -1.43 14.16 -12.41
N VAL A 69 -2.13 13.37 -11.60
CA VAL A 69 -1.54 12.16 -10.99
C VAL A 69 -1.24 11.07 -12.03
N THR A 70 -1.97 11.07 -13.14
CA THR A 70 -1.72 10.16 -14.26
C THR A 70 -0.46 10.52 -15.01
N ASN A 71 -0.31 11.80 -15.39
CA ASN A 71 0.80 12.26 -16.22
C ASN A 71 2.13 12.35 -15.46
N THR A 72 2.08 12.58 -14.16
CA THR A 72 3.27 12.70 -13.31
C THR A 72 3.74 11.38 -12.72
N HIS A 73 3.00 10.28 -12.89
CA HIS A 73 3.47 8.95 -12.50
C HIS A 73 4.48 8.43 -13.53
N GLU A 74 5.70 8.98 -13.47
CA GLU A 74 6.80 8.71 -14.41
C GLU A 74 7.41 7.33 -14.15
N ASN A 75 7.73 7.02 -12.90
CA ASN A 75 8.41 5.76 -12.54
C ASN A 75 7.40 4.73 -12.04
N LYS A 76 6.83 3.98 -12.98
CA LYS A 76 5.86 2.90 -12.73
C LYS A 76 6.58 1.63 -12.29
N LEU A 77 6.62 1.40 -10.98
CA LEU A 77 7.31 0.26 -10.40
C LEU A 77 6.55 -1.05 -10.65
N PRO A 78 7.25 -2.17 -10.90
CA PRO A 78 6.64 -3.49 -10.81
C PRO A 78 6.45 -3.89 -9.34
N TYR A 79 5.61 -4.88 -9.05
CA TYR A 79 5.57 -5.49 -7.71
C TYR A 79 6.62 -6.60 -7.57
N ASN A 80 7.79 -6.26 -7.03
CA ASN A 80 8.90 -7.18 -6.76
C ASN A 80 9.61 -6.85 -5.43
N SER A 81 10.69 -7.56 -5.13
CA SER A 81 11.48 -7.38 -3.90
C SER A 81 12.07 -5.97 -3.74
N GLU A 82 12.52 -5.34 -4.83
CA GLU A 82 13.03 -3.96 -4.82
C GLU A 82 11.94 -2.96 -4.41
N THR A 83 10.73 -3.08 -4.96
CA THR A 83 9.60 -2.21 -4.60
C THR A 83 9.19 -2.38 -3.15
N ARG A 84 9.17 -3.62 -2.63
CA ARG A 84 8.89 -3.87 -1.21
C ARG A 84 10.02 -3.38 -0.30
N ASN A 85 11.27 -3.45 -0.75
CA ASN A 85 12.38 -2.86 0.00
C ASN A 85 12.29 -1.32 0.05
N LEU A 86 11.87 -0.65 -1.03
CA LEU A 86 11.56 0.79 -0.99
C LEU A 86 10.51 1.11 0.08
N LEU A 87 9.48 0.25 0.18
CA LEU A 87 8.44 0.35 1.19
C LEU A 87 9.01 0.22 2.61
N TYR A 88 9.63 -0.91 2.93
CA TYR A 88 10.07 -1.23 4.31
C TYR A 88 11.28 -0.43 4.78
N SER A 89 12.18 -0.03 3.87
CA SER A 89 13.41 0.67 4.24
C SER A 89 13.27 2.18 4.32
N TRP A 90 12.21 2.74 3.73
CA TRP A 90 12.02 4.19 3.69
C TRP A 90 10.57 4.61 3.80
N VAL A 91 9.73 4.30 2.81
CA VAL A 91 8.40 4.89 2.68
C VAL A 91 7.57 4.67 3.94
N ASP A 92 7.50 3.44 4.45
CA ASP A 92 6.68 3.10 5.61
C ASP A 92 7.37 3.27 6.97
N LEU A 93 8.62 3.73 6.94
CA LEU A 93 9.41 3.88 8.15
C LEU A 93 8.81 5.01 9.00
N GLN A 94 8.52 4.72 10.26
CA GLN A 94 8.04 5.70 11.23
C GLN A 94 9.22 6.53 11.76
N LEU A 95 8.91 7.65 12.43
CA LEU A 95 9.93 8.54 13.02
C LEU A 95 10.82 7.83 14.07
N ASP A 96 10.33 6.76 14.69
CA ASP A 96 11.11 5.94 15.63
C ASP A 96 11.97 4.86 14.94
N GLY A 97 11.98 4.81 13.61
CA GLY A 97 12.74 3.84 12.81
C GLY A 97 12.16 2.43 12.80
N LYS A 98 10.89 2.26 13.22
CA LYS A 98 10.11 1.02 13.13
C LYS A 98 9.06 1.11 12.02
N LEU A 99 8.48 -0.03 11.66
CA LEU A 99 7.30 -0.08 10.79
C LEU A 99 6.04 -0.13 11.65
N LYS A 100 4.91 0.32 11.10
CA LYS A 100 3.59 0.21 11.71
C LYS A 100 2.73 -0.63 10.78
N SER A 101 2.13 -1.70 11.28
CA SER A 101 1.14 -2.44 10.51
C SER A 101 -0.09 -1.56 10.27
N ILE A 102 -0.54 -1.51 9.02
CA ILE A 102 -1.70 -0.70 8.63
C ILE A 102 -2.96 -1.10 9.42
N TYR A 103 -3.23 -2.39 9.57
CA TYR A 103 -4.50 -2.87 10.14
C TYR A 103 -4.47 -3.06 11.65
N SER A 104 -3.37 -3.55 12.21
CA SER A 104 -3.27 -3.76 13.66
C SER A 104 -2.72 -2.57 14.44
N GLY A 105 -1.99 -1.68 13.76
CA GLY A 105 -1.25 -0.60 14.40
C GLY A 105 -0.01 -1.07 15.18
N GLU A 106 0.27 -2.38 15.20
CA GLU A 106 1.41 -2.93 15.92
C GLU A 106 2.73 -2.49 15.28
N LYS A 107 3.72 -2.25 16.14
CA LYS A 107 5.07 -1.88 15.69
C LYS A 107 5.84 -3.13 15.29
N GLN A 108 6.45 -3.10 14.12
CA GLN A 108 7.27 -4.19 13.59
C GLN A 108 8.73 -3.74 13.44
N ASP A 109 9.66 -4.69 13.54
CA ASP A 109 11.07 -4.41 13.27
C ASP A 109 11.36 -4.54 11.76
N PRO A 110 11.72 -3.45 11.06
CA PRO A 110 11.93 -3.50 9.61
C PRO A 110 13.00 -4.50 9.17
N GLU A 111 14.03 -4.76 9.97
CA GLU A 111 15.04 -5.79 9.65
C GLU A 111 14.41 -7.18 9.56
N GLN A 112 13.58 -7.53 10.55
CA GLN A 112 12.86 -8.80 10.57
C GLN A 112 11.88 -8.89 9.41
N VAL A 113 11.11 -7.83 9.15
CA VAL A 113 10.15 -7.78 8.03
C VAL A 113 10.85 -8.01 6.69
N ILE A 114 11.98 -7.32 6.44
CA ILE A 114 12.77 -7.48 5.20
C ILE A 114 13.28 -8.92 5.05
N ILE A 115 13.81 -9.52 6.12
CA ILE A 115 14.33 -10.89 6.10
C ILE A 115 13.19 -11.89 5.83
N GLU A 116 12.06 -11.79 6.53
CA GLU A 116 10.90 -12.66 6.35
C GLU A 116 10.34 -12.58 4.92
N ASP A 117 10.24 -11.36 4.36
CA ASP A 117 9.79 -11.16 2.98
C ASP A 117 10.74 -11.75 1.96
N TYR A 118 12.04 -11.64 2.21
CA TYR A 118 13.08 -12.23 1.38
C TYR A 118 13.02 -13.76 1.43
N GLU A 119 12.83 -14.36 2.60
CA GLU A 119 12.64 -15.80 2.74
C GLU A 119 11.37 -16.30 2.04
N ALA A 120 10.27 -15.54 2.13
CA ALA A 120 9.03 -15.85 1.42
C ALA A 120 9.23 -15.83 -0.10
N GLU A 121 9.99 -14.85 -0.62
CA GLU A 121 10.37 -14.76 -2.03
C GLU A 121 11.18 -15.99 -2.48
N LEU A 122 12.18 -16.41 -1.69
CA LEU A 122 12.96 -17.61 -2.00
C LEU A 122 12.09 -18.87 -2.07
N LYS A 123 11.19 -19.06 -1.10
CA LYS A 123 10.25 -20.20 -1.08
C LYS A 123 9.31 -20.18 -2.29
N ARG A 124 8.78 -19.01 -2.66
CA ARG A 124 7.96 -18.84 -3.88
C ARG A 124 8.74 -19.23 -5.12
N ASN A 125 9.95 -18.71 -5.28
CA ASN A 125 10.79 -18.99 -6.44
C ASN A 125 11.11 -20.49 -6.55
N GLU A 126 11.47 -21.15 -5.45
CA GLU A 126 11.69 -22.59 -5.43
C GLU A 126 10.42 -23.38 -5.81
N ALA A 127 9.27 -22.99 -5.26
CA ALA A 127 7.99 -23.64 -5.54
C ALA A 127 7.56 -23.46 -7.01
N PHE A 128 7.71 -22.27 -7.58
CA PHE A 128 7.42 -22.01 -8.99
C PHE A 128 8.37 -22.77 -9.91
N GLN A 129 9.65 -22.87 -9.59
CA GLN A 129 10.60 -23.69 -10.36
C GLN A 129 10.24 -25.18 -10.34
N LYS A 130 9.73 -25.69 -9.21
CA LYS A 130 9.18 -27.06 -9.15
C LYS A 130 7.91 -27.20 -9.97
N LEU A 131 7.02 -26.20 -9.91
CA LEU A 131 5.77 -26.19 -10.66
C LEU A 131 6.00 -26.19 -12.18
N ILE A 132 6.92 -25.38 -12.69
CA ILE A 132 7.27 -25.33 -14.13
C ILE A 132 7.80 -26.68 -14.63
N LYS A 133 8.51 -27.44 -13.79
CA LYS A 133 9.00 -28.78 -14.14
C LYS A 133 7.89 -29.83 -14.20
N ILE A 134 6.76 -29.58 -13.54
CA ILE A 134 5.58 -30.45 -13.59
C ILE A 134 4.74 -29.97 -14.77
N GLN A 135 4.72 -30.73 -15.86
CA GLN A 135 3.78 -30.50 -16.96
C GLN A 135 2.34 -30.59 -16.42
N THR A 136 1.69 -29.46 -16.20
CA THR A 136 0.26 -29.41 -15.90
C THR A 136 -0.51 -29.24 -17.19
N GLU A 137 -1.37 -30.21 -17.51
CA GLU A 137 -2.14 -30.26 -18.76
C GLU A 137 -3.35 -29.29 -18.80
N ASN A 138 -3.64 -28.59 -17.69
CA ASN A 138 -4.82 -27.72 -17.56
C ASN A 138 -4.47 -26.38 -16.88
N ASP A 139 -4.78 -25.28 -17.57
CA ASP A 139 -4.57 -23.90 -17.11
C ASP A 139 -5.25 -23.61 -15.77
N LYS A 140 -6.46 -24.14 -15.53
CA LYS A 140 -7.16 -23.91 -14.25
C LYS A 140 -6.41 -24.51 -13.06
N ALA A 141 -5.92 -25.74 -13.21
CA ALA A 141 -5.15 -26.41 -12.17
C ALA A 141 -3.79 -25.74 -11.94
N LEU A 142 -3.20 -25.14 -12.98
CA LEU A 142 -2.00 -24.32 -12.86
C LEU A 142 -2.26 -23.05 -12.04
N GLN A 143 -3.35 -22.33 -12.33
CA GLN A 143 -3.73 -21.13 -11.58
C GLN A 143 -4.02 -21.41 -10.10
N GLU A 144 -4.71 -22.52 -9.80
CA GLU A 144 -4.97 -22.93 -8.41
C GLU A 144 -3.66 -23.22 -7.65
N LYS A 145 -2.69 -23.86 -8.29
CA LYS A 145 -1.36 -24.10 -7.69
C LYS A 145 -0.57 -22.82 -7.51
N ILE A 146 -0.63 -21.88 -8.46
CA ILE A 146 0.03 -20.57 -8.33
C ILE A 146 -0.56 -19.81 -7.14
N ALA A 147 -1.90 -19.74 -7.04
CA ALA A 147 -2.57 -19.09 -5.93
C ALA A 147 -2.22 -19.72 -4.58
N LEU A 148 -2.13 -21.06 -4.52
CA LEU A 148 -1.71 -21.77 -3.32
C LEU A 148 -0.29 -21.38 -2.91
N ILE A 149 0.68 -21.40 -3.83
CA ILE A 149 2.08 -20.99 -3.57
C ILE A 149 2.14 -19.57 -3.04
N GLU A 150 1.38 -18.65 -3.64
CA GLU A 150 1.33 -17.25 -3.18
C GLU A 150 0.74 -17.15 -1.76
N SER A 151 -0.34 -17.89 -1.47
CA SER A 151 -1.01 -17.86 -0.16
C SER A 151 -0.18 -18.48 0.96
N GLU A 152 0.61 -19.52 0.68
CA GLU A 152 1.49 -20.17 1.66
C GLU A 152 2.74 -19.34 1.97
N ASN A 153 3.10 -18.41 1.08
CA ASN A 153 4.31 -17.61 1.16
C ASN A 153 3.97 -16.12 1.00
N MET A 154 2.99 -15.63 1.75
CA MET A 154 2.60 -14.22 1.70
C MET A 154 3.72 -13.29 2.17
N TYR A 155 3.68 -12.06 1.67
CA TYR A 155 4.58 -10.98 2.09
C TYR A 155 3.94 -10.17 3.23
N ASN A 156 4.76 -9.50 4.02
CA ASN A 156 4.37 -8.50 5.01
C ASN A 156 3.96 -7.15 4.37
N CYS A 157 3.36 -7.21 3.18
CA CYS A 157 2.93 -6.06 2.38
C CYS A 157 1.46 -6.24 1.99
N GLU A 158 0.67 -5.25 2.36
CA GLU A 158 -0.74 -5.11 2.04
C GLU A 158 -0.93 -4.26 0.78
N HIS A 159 -1.81 -4.72 -0.10
CA HIS A 159 -2.44 -3.88 -1.10
C HIS A 159 -3.79 -3.41 -0.59
N VAL A 160 -3.89 -2.16 -0.15
CA VAL A 160 -5.12 -1.61 0.44
C VAL A 160 -6.30 -1.71 -0.55
N VAL A 161 -6.05 -1.62 -1.85
CA VAL A 161 -6.98 -2.09 -2.89
C VAL A 161 -6.56 -3.52 -3.30
N PRO A 162 -7.39 -4.55 -3.10
CA PRO A 162 -7.00 -5.94 -3.33
C PRO A 162 -6.54 -6.19 -4.77
N GLN A 163 -5.40 -6.88 -4.92
CA GLN A 163 -4.85 -7.18 -6.24
C GLN A 163 -5.81 -7.98 -7.15
N SER A 164 -6.70 -8.79 -6.55
CA SER A 164 -7.71 -9.55 -7.29
C SER A 164 -8.78 -8.68 -7.96
N TRP A 165 -8.93 -7.41 -7.54
CA TRP A 165 -9.95 -6.52 -8.10
C TRP A 165 -9.54 -5.90 -9.43
N PHE A 166 -8.23 -5.84 -9.71
CA PHE A 166 -7.63 -5.28 -10.93
C PHE A 166 -6.70 -6.28 -11.63
N GLU A 167 -6.99 -7.57 -11.49
CA GLU A 167 -6.28 -8.66 -12.20
C GLU A 167 -4.76 -8.72 -11.95
N LYS A 168 -4.27 -8.13 -10.85
CA LYS A 168 -2.83 -7.98 -10.54
C LYS A 168 -2.06 -7.19 -11.61
N ASP A 169 -2.73 -6.31 -12.35
CA ASP A 169 -2.11 -5.56 -13.44
C ASP A 169 -1.19 -4.43 -12.98
N ASN A 170 -0.20 -4.14 -13.82
CA ASN A 170 0.69 -2.98 -13.67
C ASN A 170 0.12 -1.78 -14.46
N PRO A 171 0.29 -0.54 -13.99
CA PRO A 171 1.19 -0.13 -12.90
C PRO A 171 0.57 -0.18 -11.50
N MET A 172 -0.73 -0.51 -11.37
CA MET A 172 -1.44 -0.51 -10.10
C MET A 172 -0.73 -1.37 -9.05
N ARG A 173 -0.34 -2.59 -9.39
CA ARG A 173 0.24 -3.55 -8.44
C ARG A 173 1.48 -3.05 -7.69
N GLY A 174 2.29 -2.18 -8.32
CA GLY A 174 3.53 -1.66 -7.75
C GLY A 174 3.45 -0.20 -7.28
N ASP A 175 2.29 0.46 -7.35
CA ASP A 175 2.14 1.84 -6.89
C ASP A 175 2.16 1.92 -5.35
N LEU A 176 3.24 2.49 -4.81
CA LEU A 176 3.52 2.64 -3.39
C LEU A 176 2.45 3.46 -2.63
N HIS A 177 1.60 4.23 -3.32
CA HIS A 177 0.51 4.98 -2.66
C HIS A 177 -0.58 4.10 -2.05
N HIS A 178 -0.68 2.82 -2.45
CA HIS A 178 -1.60 1.85 -1.82
C HIS A 178 -0.93 0.58 -1.30
N LEU A 179 0.40 0.58 -1.22
CA LEU A 179 1.17 -0.47 -0.55
C LEU A 179 1.51 -0.04 0.88
N PHE A 180 1.26 -0.94 1.83
CA PHE A 180 1.57 -0.70 3.24
C PHE A 180 2.18 -1.94 3.89
N THR A 181 2.93 -1.75 4.96
CA THR A 181 3.42 -2.82 5.82
C THR A 181 2.23 -3.40 6.59
N CYS A 182 2.14 -4.73 6.64
CA CYS A 182 1.07 -5.43 7.32
C CYS A 182 1.53 -6.83 7.69
N GLU A 183 1.19 -7.34 8.88
CA GLU A 183 1.48 -8.74 9.20
C GLU A 183 0.72 -9.67 8.26
N ILE A 184 1.36 -10.77 7.87
CA ILE A 184 0.74 -11.83 7.04
C ILE A 184 -0.63 -12.26 7.60
N LYS A 185 -0.76 -12.36 8.93
CA LYS A 185 -2.03 -12.71 9.59
C LYS A 185 -3.13 -11.68 9.30
N CYS A 186 -2.84 -10.39 9.42
CA CYS A 186 -3.82 -9.34 9.21
C CYS A 186 -4.17 -9.18 7.73
N ASN A 187 -3.18 -9.23 6.84
CA ASN A 187 -3.37 -9.28 5.39
C ASN A 187 -4.25 -10.48 4.98
N SER A 188 -3.94 -11.69 5.48
CA SER A 188 -4.73 -12.89 5.23
C SER A 188 -6.16 -12.80 5.78
N THR A 189 -6.34 -12.22 6.98
CA THR A 189 -7.67 -12.01 7.59
C THR A 189 -8.50 -11.02 6.76
N ARG A 190 -7.89 -9.94 6.27
CA ARG A 190 -8.55 -8.94 5.44
C ARG A 190 -8.91 -9.51 4.06
N SER A 191 -8.07 -10.39 3.50
CA SER A 191 -8.30 -11.05 2.21
C SER A 191 -8.57 -10.03 1.08
N ASN A 192 -9.67 -10.17 0.34
CA ASN A 192 -10.10 -9.22 -0.70
C ASN A 192 -11.41 -8.51 -0.34
N LEU A 193 -11.68 -8.35 0.95
CA LEU A 193 -12.96 -7.86 1.44
C LEU A 193 -13.03 -6.33 1.33
N PRO A 194 -14.18 -5.78 0.90
CA PRO A 194 -14.40 -4.35 0.91
C PRO A 194 -14.44 -3.81 2.33
N TYR A 195 -13.98 -2.57 2.50
CA TYR A 195 -14.07 -1.87 3.77
C TYR A 195 -15.51 -1.57 4.15
N PHE A 196 -15.77 -1.53 5.45
CA PHE A 196 -17.07 -1.20 6.02
C PHE A 196 -16.92 -0.57 7.40
N ASP A 197 -17.88 0.27 7.79
CA ASP A 197 -17.96 0.93 9.10
C ASP A 197 -19.09 0.26 9.92
N PHE A 198 -18.72 -0.68 10.78
CA PHE A 198 -19.64 -1.39 11.67
C PHE A 198 -20.00 -0.50 12.86
N ILE A 199 -21.28 -0.15 12.98
CA ILE A 199 -21.80 0.75 14.05
C ILE A 199 -21.46 0.26 15.46
N ASP A 200 -21.37 -1.05 15.66
CA ASP A 200 -21.05 -1.70 16.93
C ASP A 200 -19.54 -1.89 17.17
N TYR A 201 -18.70 -1.48 16.23
CA TYR A 201 -17.25 -1.58 16.34
C TYR A 201 -16.64 -0.22 16.64
N SER A 202 -16.29 -0.03 17.91
CA SER A 202 -15.33 0.99 18.31
C SER A 202 -14.05 0.26 18.69
N PRO A 203 -12.89 0.58 18.09
CA PRO A 203 -11.59 0.00 18.45
C PRO A 203 -11.29 0.09 19.97
N GLU A 204 -11.88 1.07 20.64
CA GLU A 204 -11.73 1.30 22.09
C GLU A 204 -12.61 0.37 22.95
N MET A 205 -13.59 -0.32 22.36
CA MET A 205 -14.57 -1.12 23.08
C MET A 205 -14.08 -2.57 23.19
N GLN A 206 -13.52 -2.92 24.36
CA GLN A 206 -13.08 -4.27 24.74
C GLN A 206 -14.25 -5.28 24.87
N LEU A 207 -14.99 -5.52 23.79
CA LEU A 207 -16.00 -6.56 23.73
C LEU A 207 -15.43 -7.83 23.11
N ARG A 208 -15.83 -8.97 23.70
CA ARG A 208 -15.24 -10.31 23.63
C ARG A 208 -15.37 -11.02 22.27
N ALA A 209 -15.38 -10.28 21.16
CA ALA A 209 -15.34 -10.79 19.78
C ALA A 209 -14.09 -10.35 19.00
N ILE A 210 -13.31 -9.39 19.49
CA ILE A 210 -12.07 -8.90 18.84
C ILE A 210 -10.95 -9.90 19.12
N LYS A 211 -10.81 -10.94 18.28
CA LYS A 211 -9.85 -12.04 18.50
C LYS A 211 -8.58 -11.98 17.67
N THR A 212 -8.33 -10.93 16.88
CA THR A 212 -7.13 -10.89 16.04
C THR A 212 -6.27 -9.62 16.11
N ASN A 213 -6.68 -8.56 16.80
CA ASN A 213 -6.04 -7.22 16.78
C ASN A 213 -5.89 -6.62 15.38
N CYS A 214 -6.48 -7.21 14.33
CA CYS A 214 -6.38 -6.70 12.96
C CYS A 214 -7.58 -5.84 12.54
N GLY A 215 -8.75 -6.07 13.15
CA GLY A 215 -10.01 -5.52 12.68
C GLY A 215 -11.21 -6.42 12.98
N LYS A 216 -12.40 -5.96 12.60
CA LYS A 216 -13.64 -6.73 12.58
C LYS A 216 -13.90 -7.28 11.18
N TYR A 217 -14.27 -8.56 11.12
CA TYR A 217 -14.75 -9.23 9.92
C TYR A 217 -16.15 -9.77 10.17
N GLU A 218 -17.11 -9.38 9.34
CA GLU A 218 -18.49 -9.85 9.39
C GLU A 218 -19.15 -9.70 8.01
N GLU A 219 -19.97 -10.67 7.60
CA GLU A 219 -20.73 -10.66 6.34
C GLU A 219 -19.91 -10.29 5.07
N ASN A 220 -18.70 -10.85 4.92
CA ASN A 220 -17.80 -10.55 3.81
C ASN A 220 -17.36 -9.07 3.73
N LYS A 221 -17.28 -8.40 4.87
CA LYS A 221 -16.77 -7.03 4.98
C LYS A 221 -15.73 -6.94 6.08
N PHE A 222 -14.90 -5.92 5.99
CA PHE A 222 -13.79 -5.73 6.91
C PHE A 222 -13.70 -4.29 7.40
N GLU A 223 -13.47 -4.12 8.70
CA GLU A 223 -13.15 -2.83 9.30
C GLU A 223 -11.84 -2.97 10.06
N PRO A 224 -10.80 -2.20 9.73
CA PRO A 224 -9.51 -2.35 10.37
C PRO A 224 -9.50 -1.76 11.78
N GLU A 225 -8.68 -2.33 12.66
CA GLU A 225 -8.50 -1.84 14.05
C GLU A 225 -7.75 -0.49 14.06
N SER A 226 -6.77 -0.35 13.17
CA SER A 226 -5.96 0.85 12.94
C SER A 226 -5.95 1.21 11.45
N GLY A 227 -5.49 2.41 11.10
CA GLY A 227 -5.16 2.75 9.71
C GLY A 227 -6.36 3.06 8.83
N LYS A 228 -7.52 3.43 9.39
CA LYS A 228 -8.73 3.76 8.62
C LYS A 228 -8.50 4.98 7.72
N GLY A 229 -7.91 6.06 8.22
CA GLY A 229 -7.60 7.24 7.43
C GLY A 229 -6.63 6.95 6.30
N GLU A 230 -5.53 6.27 6.61
CA GLU A 230 -4.53 5.86 5.61
C GLU A 230 -5.15 4.96 4.52
N ALA A 231 -5.93 3.94 4.91
CA ALA A 231 -6.60 3.04 3.98
C ALA A 231 -7.64 3.77 3.11
N ALA A 232 -8.39 4.69 3.70
CA ALA A 232 -9.35 5.53 2.99
C ALA A 232 -8.66 6.41 1.94
N ARG A 233 -7.62 7.17 2.33
CA ARG A 233 -6.87 8.05 1.42
C ARG A 233 -6.18 7.29 0.30
N ALA A 234 -5.64 6.11 0.58
CA ALA A 234 -5.03 5.26 -0.45
C ALA A 234 -6.08 4.70 -1.43
N THR A 235 -7.24 4.30 -0.94
CA THR A 235 -8.35 3.79 -1.78
C THR A 235 -8.95 4.90 -2.65
N LEU A 236 -9.20 6.08 -2.07
CA LEU A 236 -9.71 7.24 -2.81
C LEU A 236 -8.69 7.75 -3.85
N TYR A 237 -7.40 7.74 -3.51
CA TYR A 237 -6.33 7.98 -4.49
C TYR A 237 -6.36 6.95 -5.62
N PHE A 238 -6.57 5.67 -5.31
CA PHE A 238 -6.65 4.62 -6.33
C PHE A 238 -7.82 4.89 -7.30
N LEU A 239 -9.00 5.22 -6.78
CA LEU A 239 -10.16 5.61 -7.61
C LEU A 239 -9.85 6.82 -8.49
N LEU A 240 -9.16 7.81 -7.93
CA LEU A 240 -8.74 9.02 -8.67
C LEU A 240 -7.69 8.71 -9.73
N ARG A 241 -6.71 7.85 -9.45
CA ARG A 241 -5.60 7.55 -10.36
C ARG A 241 -5.98 6.54 -11.43
N TYR A 242 -6.82 5.57 -11.10
CA TYR A 242 -7.11 4.38 -11.92
C TYR A 242 -8.62 4.24 -12.18
N PRO A 243 -9.25 5.21 -12.87
CA PRO A 243 -10.68 5.19 -13.12
C PRO A 243 -11.09 3.97 -13.94
N GLY A 244 -12.11 3.25 -13.47
CA GLY A 244 -12.72 2.13 -14.18
C GLY A 244 -12.14 0.75 -13.86
N GLU A 245 -11.06 0.69 -13.08
CA GLU A 245 -10.34 -0.56 -12.78
C GLU A 245 -11.03 -1.43 -11.72
N ILE A 246 -11.87 -0.84 -10.86
CA ILE A 246 -12.57 -1.58 -9.78
C ILE A 246 -14.08 -1.30 -9.78
N SER A 247 -14.86 -2.32 -9.42
CA SER A 247 -16.34 -2.31 -9.40
C SER A 247 -16.93 -2.79 -8.08
N GLN A 248 -16.08 -3.16 -7.12
CA GLN A 248 -16.48 -3.77 -5.85
C GLN A 248 -17.07 -2.77 -4.86
N TYR A 249 -16.87 -1.47 -5.08
CA TYR A 249 -17.44 -0.40 -4.29
C TYR A 249 -18.63 0.25 -4.99
N ARG A 250 -19.58 0.71 -4.17
CA ARG A 250 -20.72 1.54 -4.56
C ARG A 250 -20.54 2.95 -4.02
N LYS A 251 -21.48 3.83 -4.35
CA LYS A 251 -21.48 5.22 -3.90
C LYS A 251 -21.39 5.33 -2.38
N GLU A 252 -22.15 4.50 -1.65
CA GLU A 252 -22.19 4.53 -0.18
C GLU A 252 -20.85 4.13 0.43
N ASP A 253 -20.11 3.24 -0.23
CA ASP A 253 -18.79 2.82 0.21
C ASP A 253 -17.76 3.95 -0.01
N VAL A 254 -17.87 4.70 -1.11
CA VAL A 254 -17.06 5.91 -1.36
C VAL A 254 -17.36 7.01 -0.33
N GLU A 255 -18.63 7.24 0.00
CA GLU A 255 -19.05 8.18 1.04
C GLU A 255 -18.47 7.80 2.42
N MET A 256 -18.44 6.50 2.74
CA MET A 256 -17.80 5.98 3.97
C MET A 256 -16.28 6.22 3.97
N LEU A 257 -15.59 6.00 2.85
CA LEU A 257 -14.15 6.28 2.75
C LEU A 257 -13.85 7.77 2.90
N VAL A 258 -14.66 8.66 2.31
CA VAL A 258 -14.54 10.11 2.51
C VAL A 258 -14.75 10.47 3.98
N LYS A 259 -15.74 9.87 4.65
CA LYS A 259 -15.94 10.06 6.09
C LYS A 259 -14.71 9.63 6.91
N TRP A 260 -14.17 8.43 6.67
CA TRP A 260 -12.95 7.96 7.36
C TRP A 260 -11.76 8.88 7.14
N HIS A 261 -11.61 9.42 5.93
CA HIS A 261 -10.58 10.42 5.63
C HIS A 261 -10.73 11.71 6.45
N LEU A 262 -11.97 12.19 6.65
CA LEU A 262 -12.24 13.41 7.42
C LEU A 262 -12.12 13.20 8.93
N ASP A 263 -12.54 12.03 9.41
CA ASP A 263 -12.49 11.67 10.83
C ASP A 263 -11.06 11.39 11.33
N ASP A 264 -10.12 11.09 10.42
CA ASP A 264 -8.73 10.73 10.73
C ASP A 264 -7.73 11.69 10.05
N PRO A 265 -7.26 12.74 10.76
CA PRO A 265 -6.37 13.76 10.20
C PRO A 265 -5.04 13.20 9.67
N VAL A 266 -4.58 13.76 8.54
CA VAL A 266 -3.29 13.41 7.93
C VAL A 266 -2.14 13.55 8.92
N SER A 267 -1.43 12.45 9.14
CA SER A 267 -0.30 12.39 10.07
C SER A 267 1.03 12.84 9.43
N ILE A 268 2.05 13.09 10.27
CA ILE A 268 3.41 13.38 9.79
C ILE A 268 4.02 12.20 9.02
N TYR A 269 3.65 10.98 9.41
CA TYR A 269 4.02 9.75 8.73
C TYR A 269 3.50 9.74 7.29
N GLU A 270 2.24 10.11 7.07
CA GLU A 270 1.67 10.14 5.73
C GLU A 270 2.26 11.24 4.86
N LYS A 271 2.60 12.39 5.44
CA LYS A 271 3.32 13.46 4.73
C LYS A 271 4.71 13.01 4.31
N HIS A 272 5.45 12.35 5.22
CA HIS A 272 6.71 11.70 4.90
C HIS A 272 6.55 10.69 3.75
N ARG A 273 5.58 9.77 3.86
CA ARG A 273 5.30 8.79 2.81
C ARG A 273 5.05 9.45 1.46
N ASN A 274 4.18 10.46 1.42
CA ASN A 274 3.80 11.12 0.18
C ASN A 274 5.01 11.79 -0.48
N MET A 275 5.89 12.42 0.32
CA MET A 275 7.17 12.95 -0.16
C MET A 275 8.10 11.84 -0.66
N ALA A 276 8.31 10.78 0.13
CA ALA A 276 9.18 9.67 -0.25
C ALA A 276 8.71 8.99 -1.55
N ILE A 277 7.40 8.80 -1.71
CA ILE A 277 6.82 8.25 -2.93
C ILE A 277 6.96 9.25 -4.08
N PHE A 278 6.78 10.55 -3.86
CA PHE A 278 7.03 11.56 -4.89
C PHE A 278 8.49 11.51 -5.40
N GLU A 279 9.47 11.37 -4.51
CA GLU A 279 10.87 11.24 -4.91
C GLU A 279 11.11 10.01 -5.81
N ILE A 280 10.39 8.92 -5.55
CA ILE A 280 10.51 7.64 -6.26
C ILE A 280 9.68 7.63 -7.57
N GLN A 281 8.37 7.86 -7.48
CA GLN A 281 7.39 7.67 -8.55
C GLN A 281 7.01 8.95 -9.31
N LYS A 282 7.34 10.12 -8.74
CA LYS A 282 7.03 11.48 -9.26
C LYS A 282 5.58 11.93 -9.17
N ASN A 283 4.65 11.06 -8.79
CA ASN A 283 3.26 11.43 -8.48
C ASN A 283 2.99 11.55 -6.98
N ARG A 284 2.02 12.39 -6.62
CA ARG A 284 1.59 12.64 -5.24
C ARG A 284 0.14 12.23 -5.03
N ASN A 285 -0.21 11.91 -3.79
CA ASN A 285 -1.59 11.72 -3.35
C ASN A 285 -2.19 13.07 -2.91
N PRO A 286 -3.15 13.65 -3.66
CA PRO A 286 -3.74 14.94 -3.32
C PRO A 286 -4.48 14.97 -1.99
N LEU A 287 -4.92 13.81 -1.49
CA LEU A 287 -5.65 13.72 -0.22
C LEU A 287 -4.75 13.85 1.00
N ILE A 288 -3.43 13.69 0.83
CA ILE A 288 -2.44 13.96 1.88
C ILE A 288 -2.03 15.44 1.86
N ASP A 289 -1.86 16.02 0.67
CA ASP A 289 -1.41 17.41 0.50
C ASP A 289 -2.54 18.42 0.72
N PHE A 290 -3.76 18.07 0.32
CA PHE A 290 -4.94 18.93 0.33
C PHE A 290 -6.18 18.19 0.93
N PRO A 291 -6.08 17.66 2.16
CA PRO A 291 -7.13 16.83 2.76
C PRO A 291 -8.50 17.54 2.85
N GLN A 292 -8.51 18.86 2.99
CA GLN A 292 -9.72 19.69 3.08
C GLN A 292 -10.57 19.72 1.80
N TYR A 293 -10.03 19.25 0.67
CA TYR A 293 -10.73 19.23 -0.61
C TYR A 293 -11.36 17.88 -0.96
N ALA A 294 -11.27 16.86 -0.09
CA ALA A 294 -11.79 15.53 -0.36
C ALA A 294 -13.29 15.52 -0.71
N GLU A 295 -14.13 16.28 0.01
CA GLU A 295 -15.57 16.40 -0.26
C GLU A 295 -15.89 17.16 -1.57
N LYS A 296 -14.90 17.83 -2.15
CA LYS A 296 -15.01 18.53 -3.44
C LYS A 296 -14.56 17.68 -4.61
N ILE A 297 -14.27 16.39 -4.43
CA ILE A 297 -13.85 15.49 -5.51
C ILE A 297 -14.91 14.40 -5.68
N ASP A 298 -15.47 14.27 -6.89
CA ASP A 298 -16.41 13.18 -7.19
C ASP A 298 -15.67 11.87 -7.49
N PHE A 299 -15.27 11.15 -6.45
CA PHE A 299 -14.57 9.86 -6.57
C PHE A 299 -15.42 8.75 -7.20
N THR A 300 -16.74 8.91 -7.31
CA THR A 300 -17.60 7.90 -7.96
C THR A 300 -17.31 7.78 -9.46
N LEU A 301 -16.69 8.80 -10.06
CA LEU A 301 -16.17 8.77 -11.43
C LEU A 301 -15.01 7.79 -11.63
N GLY A 302 -14.38 7.35 -10.53
CA GLY A 302 -13.31 6.35 -10.54
C GLY A 302 -13.81 4.91 -10.56
N LEU A 303 -15.09 4.67 -10.26
CA LEU A 303 -15.68 3.34 -10.28
C LEU A 303 -15.90 2.86 -11.72
N SER A 304 -15.77 1.56 -11.93
CA SER A 304 -16.21 0.91 -13.17
C SER A 304 -17.71 1.03 -13.34
N LYS A 305 -18.16 1.11 -14.59
CA LYS A 305 -19.58 1.23 -14.96
C LYS A 305 -20.32 -0.10 -14.89
#